data_AF-W4NAG0-F1
#
_entry.id   AF-W4NAG0-F1
#
_cell.length_a   1.000
_cell.length_b   1.000
_cell.length_c   1.000
_cell.angle_alpha   90.00
_cell.angle_beta   90.00
_cell.angle_gamma   90.00
#
_symmetry.space_group_name_H-M   'P 1'
#
loop_
_entity.id
_entity.type
_entity.pdbx_description
1 polymer ?
#
loop_
_entity_poly.entity_id
_entity_poly.type
_entity_poly.pdbx_seq_one_letter_code
_entity_poly.pdbx_strand_id
1 'polypeptide(L)'
;MDACRRLKRTVDLKLIALHHIDAVADNSGCELGRALDRLASFANEIDTAIIVTSAMEQGRARIDGRRPLLLHLKNSDTVCQYADTVLIAHRPGLYDEKTDPNETELILAKHLWLSPCTFNLKLKPEYSKFTDQ
;
A
#
# COMPACT_ATOMS: atom_id res chain seq x y z
N MET A 1 -0.72 3.19 19.82
CA MET A 1 0.72 2.85 19.87
C MET A 1 1.11 2.07 21.12
N ASP A 2 0.65 2.42 22.32
CA ASP A 2 1.03 1.69 23.56
C ASP A 2 0.61 0.21 23.57
N ALA A 3 -0.54 -0.10 22.98
CA ALA A 3 -0.96 -1.49 22.78
C ALA A 3 0.05 -2.28 21.94
N CYS A 4 0.58 -1.68 20.86
CA CYS A 4 1.61 -2.31 20.01
C CYS A 4 2.94 -2.47 20.77
N ARG A 5 3.34 -1.48 21.58
CA ARG A 5 4.54 -1.61 22.45
C ARG A 5 4.39 -2.75 23.45
N ARG A 6 3.21 -2.89 24.05
CA ARG A 6 2.90 -4.01 24.94
C ARG A 6 2.99 -5.34 24.19
N LEU A 7 2.35 -5.45 23.02
CA LEU A 7 2.38 -6.66 22.19
C LEU A 7 3.79 -7.03 21.72
N LYS A 8 4.64 -6.04 21.38
CA LYS A 8 6.05 -6.28 21.05
C LYS A 8 6.80 -6.95 22.20
N ARG A 9 6.55 -6.54 23.44
CA ARG A 9 7.18 -7.13 24.64
C ARG A 9 6.62 -8.50 25.01
N THR A 10 5.32 -8.73 24.79
CA THR A 10 4.65 -9.97 25.26
C THR A 10 4.68 -11.10 24.24
N VAL A 11 4.54 -10.78 22.95
CA VAL A 11 4.37 -11.77 21.88
C VAL A 11 5.28 -11.51 20.67
N ASP A 12 6.26 -10.60 20.79
CA ASP A 12 7.20 -10.24 19.73
C ASP A 12 6.51 -9.90 18.39
N LEU A 13 5.62 -8.89 18.46
CA LEU A 13 4.92 -8.35 17.30
C LEU A 13 5.86 -8.11 16.10
N LYS A 14 5.52 -8.69 14.94
CA LYS A 14 6.31 -8.61 13.70
C LYS A 14 5.70 -7.75 12.59
N LEU A 15 4.38 -7.57 12.60
CA LEU A 15 3.66 -6.84 11.57
C LEU A 15 2.48 -6.08 12.16
N ILE A 16 2.29 -4.85 11.70
CA ILE A 16 1.10 -4.05 11.94
C ILE A 16 0.48 -3.74 10.58
N ALA A 17 -0.82 -4.01 10.41
CA ALA A 17 -1.57 -3.67 9.21
C ALA A 17 -2.67 -2.67 9.55
N LEU A 18 -2.73 -1.54 8.85
CA LEU A 18 -3.71 -0.46 9.04
C LEU A 18 -4.54 -0.26 7.78
N HIS A 19 -5.86 -0.33 7.91
CA HIS A 19 -6.83 -0.11 6.84
C HIS A 19 -7.86 0.96 7.27
N HIS A 20 -7.86 2.18 6.73
CA HIS A 20 -6.97 2.84 5.77
C HIS A 20 -6.34 4.09 6.39
N ILE A 21 -5.35 4.71 5.75
CA ILE A 21 -4.59 5.84 6.35
C ILE A 21 -5.48 7.03 6.76
N ASP A 22 -6.61 7.25 6.09
CA ASP A 22 -7.56 8.31 6.43
C ASP A 22 -8.29 8.07 7.77
N ALA A 23 -8.19 6.86 8.35
CA ALA A 23 -8.64 6.60 9.72
C ALA A 23 -7.67 7.16 10.79
N VAL A 24 -6.45 7.55 10.38
CA VAL A 24 -5.36 8.00 11.28
C VAL A 24 -5.11 9.51 11.15
N ALA A 25 -5.46 10.12 10.03
CA ALA A 25 -5.29 11.55 9.77
C ALA A 25 -6.47 12.08 8.95
N ASP A 26 -6.94 13.31 9.25
CA ASP A 26 -7.88 13.96 8.34
C ASP A 26 -7.21 14.23 6.99
N ASN A 27 -8.03 14.37 5.96
CA ASN A 27 -7.63 14.47 4.54
C ASN A 27 -6.77 15.71 4.18
N SER A 28 -6.31 16.48 5.15
CA SER A 28 -5.37 17.57 4.96
C SER A 28 -3.97 17.00 4.72
N GLY A 29 -3.34 17.31 3.58
CA GLY A 29 -2.03 16.74 3.21
C GLY A 29 -0.91 16.94 4.27
N CYS A 30 -0.99 18.01 5.06
CA CYS A 30 -0.09 18.27 6.19
C CYS A 30 -0.27 17.25 7.33
N GLU A 31 -1.51 16.88 7.66
CA GLU A 31 -1.78 15.91 8.73
C GLU A 31 -1.40 14.50 8.31
N LEU A 32 -1.65 14.15 7.05
CA LEU A 32 -1.22 12.89 6.48
C LEU A 32 0.31 12.72 6.58
N GLY A 33 1.08 13.75 6.22
CA GLY A 33 2.54 13.70 6.31
C GLY A 33 3.01 13.48 7.74
N ARG A 34 2.44 14.21 8.70
CA ARG A 34 2.75 14.05 10.13
C ARG A 34 2.35 12.67 10.65
N ALA A 35 1.25 12.09 10.18
CA ALA A 35 0.82 10.76 10.58
C ALA A 35 1.77 9.68 10.03
N LEU A 36 2.14 9.76 8.74
CA LEU A 36 3.09 8.84 8.12
C LEU A 36 4.48 8.93 8.77
N ASP A 37 4.97 10.13 9.04
CA ASP A 37 6.25 10.35 9.74
C ASP A 37 6.25 9.73 11.15
N ARG A 38 5.16 9.91 11.90
CA ARG A 38 4.97 9.26 13.21
C ARG A 38 4.93 7.74 13.10
N LEU A 39 4.28 7.20 12.08
CA LEU A 39 4.22 5.75 11.86
C LEU A 39 5.59 5.19 11.47
N ALA A 40 6.33 5.86 10.58
CA ALA A 40 7.68 5.46 10.21
C ALA A 40 8.63 5.49 11.42
N SER A 41 8.58 6.57 12.21
CA SER A 41 9.34 6.68 13.46
C SER A 41 8.96 5.58 14.46
N PHE A 42 7.67 5.27 14.57
CA PHE A 42 7.19 4.21 15.46
C PHE A 42 7.63 2.81 14.98
N ALA A 43 7.58 2.54 13.67
CA ALA A 43 8.05 1.29 13.08
C ALA A 43 9.52 1.03 13.43
N ASN A 44 10.36 2.07 13.32
CA ASN A 44 11.77 2.02 13.70
C ASN A 44 11.96 1.86 15.22
N GLU A 45 11.15 2.56 16.05
CA GLU A 45 11.21 2.45 17.52
C GLU A 45 10.98 1.03 18.01
N ILE A 46 9.97 0.33 17.46
CA ILE A 46 9.59 -1.02 17.90
C ILE A 46 10.13 -2.14 17.00
N ASP A 47 11.00 -1.81 16.03
CA ASP A 47 11.59 -2.75 15.06
C ASP A 47 10.54 -3.72 14.48
N THR A 48 9.52 -3.15 13.85
CA THR A 48 8.33 -3.88 13.38
C THR A 48 7.81 -3.25 12.10
N ALA A 49 7.52 -4.08 11.08
CA ALA A 49 6.97 -3.59 9.81
C ALA A 49 5.54 -3.06 10.00
N ILE A 50 5.26 -1.90 9.39
CA ILE A 50 3.91 -1.30 9.35
C ILE A 50 3.47 -1.19 7.89
N ILE A 51 2.36 -1.85 7.56
CA ILE A 51 1.70 -1.75 6.26
C ILE A 51 0.46 -0.89 6.43
N VAL A 52 0.29 0.09 5.56
CA VAL A 52 -0.90 0.94 5.54
C VAL A 52 -1.50 0.97 4.14
N THR A 53 -2.82 0.84 4.04
CA THR A 53 -3.52 1.00 2.77
C THR A 53 -3.90 2.46 2.54
N SER A 54 -3.67 2.96 1.32
CA SER A 54 -4.12 4.27 0.85
C SER A 54 -5.05 4.11 -0.34
N ALA A 55 -6.02 5.01 -0.48
CA ALA A 55 -6.91 5.06 -1.63
C ALA A 55 -6.23 5.75 -2.84
N MET A 56 -6.68 5.41 -4.04
CA MET A 56 -6.29 6.14 -5.26
C MET A 56 -7.16 7.39 -5.46
N GLU A 57 -6.62 8.42 -6.12
CA GLU A 57 -7.40 9.61 -6.49
C GLU A 57 -8.45 9.28 -7.55
N GLN A 58 -9.73 9.49 -7.23
CA GLN A 58 -10.86 9.11 -8.10
C GLN A 58 -10.87 9.85 -9.46
N GLY A 59 -10.18 10.99 -9.59
CA GLY A 59 -10.11 11.76 -10.85
C GLY A 59 -9.01 11.33 -11.81
N ARG A 60 -7.88 10.81 -11.31
CA ARG A 60 -6.79 10.25 -12.14
C ARG A 60 -7.02 8.77 -12.48
N ALA A 61 -8.02 8.16 -11.84
CA ALA A 61 -8.44 6.78 -12.01
C ALA A 61 -9.38 6.53 -13.20
N ARG A 62 -9.71 7.54 -14.04
CA ARG A 62 -10.10 7.31 -15.45
C ARG A 62 -8.86 6.87 -16.22
N ILE A 63 -8.39 5.72 -15.80
CA ILE A 63 -7.29 4.98 -16.36
C ILE A 63 -7.95 4.25 -17.52
N ASP A 64 -7.86 4.84 -18.70
CA ASP A 64 -8.28 4.25 -19.98
C ASP A 64 -7.41 3.01 -20.28
N GLY A 65 -7.55 1.95 -19.49
CA GLY A 65 -6.74 0.72 -19.57
C GLY A 65 -5.25 0.90 -19.23
N ARG A 66 -4.83 2.05 -18.68
CA ARG A 66 -3.42 2.30 -18.36
C ARG A 66 -2.98 1.64 -17.06
N ARG A 67 -1.69 1.42 -16.93
CA ARG A 67 -1.11 0.89 -15.69
C ARG A 67 -1.06 1.99 -14.61
N PRO A 68 -1.47 1.73 -13.36
CA PRO A 68 -1.42 2.74 -12.32
C PRO A 68 0.03 3.05 -11.94
N LEU A 69 0.28 4.33 -11.68
CA LEU A 69 1.60 4.87 -11.34
C LEU A 69 1.56 5.49 -9.94
N LEU A 70 2.74 5.70 -9.34
CA LEU A 70 2.88 6.34 -8.04
C LEU A 70 2.18 7.71 -7.97
N LEU A 71 2.25 8.50 -9.05
CA LEU A 71 1.63 9.83 -9.16
C LEU A 71 0.08 9.78 -9.16
N HIS A 72 -0.52 8.59 -9.29
CA HIS A 72 -1.97 8.43 -9.21
C HIS A 72 -2.47 8.21 -7.78
N LEU A 73 -1.58 8.05 -6.80
CA LEU A 73 -1.95 7.98 -5.40
C LEU A 73 -2.39 9.34 -4.87
N LYS A 74 -3.35 9.31 -3.95
CA LYS A 74 -3.71 10.47 -3.14
C LYS A 74 -2.53 10.93 -2.31
N ASN A 75 -2.24 12.23 -2.37
CA ASN A 75 -1.08 12.84 -1.72
C ASN A 75 0.24 12.11 -2.07
N SER A 76 0.43 11.77 -3.35
CA SER A 76 1.58 11.00 -3.84
C SER A 76 2.93 11.53 -3.36
N ASP A 77 3.08 12.85 -3.27
CA ASP A 77 4.33 13.50 -2.87
C ASP A 77 4.65 13.19 -1.40
N THR A 78 3.66 13.35 -0.52
CA THR A 78 3.76 13.00 0.90
C THR A 78 4.05 11.52 1.08
N VAL A 79 3.29 10.64 0.40
CA VAL A 79 3.52 9.18 0.50
C VAL A 79 4.93 8.82 0.01
N CYS A 80 5.37 9.40 -1.10
CA CYS A 80 6.71 9.19 -1.65
C CYS A 80 7.79 9.68 -0.70
N GLN A 81 7.58 10.74 0.06
CA GLN A 81 8.59 11.24 0.99
C GLN A 81 8.77 10.31 2.20
N TYR A 82 7.68 9.77 2.76
CA TYR A 82 7.73 9.04 4.05
C TYR A 82 7.71 7.52 3.93
N ALA A 83 7.16 6.95 2.86
CA ALA A 83 7.09 5.49 2.72
C ALA A 83 8.39 4.91 2.18
N ASP A 84 8.97 3.91 2.85
CA ASP A 84 10.14 3.19 2.34
C ASP A 84 9.83 2.38 1.09
N THR A 85 8.64 1.76 1.08
CA THR A 85 8.14 0.90 0.00
C THR A 85 6.73 1.30 -0.39
N VAL A 86 6.44 1.31 -1.70
CA VAL A 86 5.08 1.53 -2.21
C VAL A 86 4.73 0.39 -3.16
N LEU A 87 3.65 -0.32 -2.83
CA LEU A 87 3.06 -1.37 -3.65
C LEU A 87 1.72 -0.90 -4.18
N ILE A 88 1.47 -1.11 -5.47
CA ILE A 88 0.21 -0.78 -6.13
C ILE A 88 -0.38 -2.07 -6.70
N ALA A 89 -1.60 -2.43 -6.29
CA ALA A 89 -2.33 -3.55 -6.87
C ALA A 89 -3.08 -3.07 -8.12
N HIS A 90 -2.92 -3.78 -9.22
CA HIS A 90 -3.61 -3.52 -10.48
C HIS A 90 -4.25 -4.79 -11.02
N ARG A 91 -5.49 -4.69 -11.50
CA ARG A 91 -6.22 -5.80 -12.13
C ARG A 91 -6.60 -5.40 -13.55
N PRO A 92 -5.82 -5.79 -14.57
CA PRO A 92 -6.05 -5.37 -15.95
C PRO A 92 -7.41 -5.86 -16.49
N GLY A 93 -7.85 -7.07 -16.11
CA GLY A 93 -9.15 -7.60 -16.53
C GLY A 93 -10.39 -6.88 -15.97
N LEU A 94 -10.22 -5.85 -15.12
CA LEU A 94 -11.32 -4.94 -14.78
C LEU A 94 -11.56 -3.86 -15.86
N TYR A 95 -10.61 -3.66 -16.76
CA TYR A 95 -10.64 -2.61 -17.78
C TYR A 95 -10.62 -3.16 -19.21
N ASP A 96 -10.04 -4.35 -19.42
CA ASP A 96 -10.01 -5.05 -20.69
C ASP A 96 -10.67 -6.43 -20.59
N GLU A 97 -11.78 -6.60 -21.30
CA GLU A 97 -12.56 -7.85 -21.33
C GLU A 97 -11.78 -9.04 -21.94
N LYS A 98 -10.67 -8.79 -22.65
CA LYS A 98 -9.82 -9.85 -23.22
C LYS A 98 -8.82 -10.43 -22.23
N THR A 99 -8.61 -9.78 -21.10
CA THR A 99 -7.66 -10.20 -20.07
C THR A 99 -8.36 -11.04 -19.01
N ASP A 100 -7.67 -12.04 -18.43
CA ASP A 100 -8.25 -12.84 -17.33
C ASP A 100 -8.60 -11.88 -16.16
N PRO A 101 -9.88 -11.80 -15.73
CA PRO A 101 -10.28 -10.92 -14.63
C PRO A 101 -9.58 -11.25 -13.30
N ASN A 102 -9.03 -12.45 -13.18
CA ASN A 102 -8.33 -12.92 -12.01
C ASN A 102 -6.83 -12.62 -12.03
N GLU A 103 -6.27 -12.16 -13.15
CA GLU A 103 -4.89 -11.68 -13.18
C GLU A 103 -4.76 -10.40 -12.36
N THR A 104 -3.74 -10.38 -11.49
CA THR A 104 -3.42 -9.25 -10.64
C THR A 104 -1.94 -8.97 -10.72
N GLU A 105 -1.59 -7.73 -11.04
CA GLU A 105 -0.23 -7.23 -10.93
C GLU A 105 -0.05 -6.55 -9.58
N LEU A 106 1.02 -6.90 -8.87
CA LEU A 106 1.51 -6.17 -7.72
C LEU A 106 2.76 -5.39 -8.14
N ILE A 107 2.61 -4.08 -8.27
CA ILE A 107 3.62 -3.18 -8.80
C ILE A 107 4.45 -2.63 -7.64
N LEU A 108 5.75 -2.92 -7.61
CA LEU A 108 6.71 -2.27 -6.72
C LEU A 108 7.06 -0.90 -7.29
N ALA A 109 6.30 0.12 -6.89
CA ALA A 109 6.42 1.48 -7.42
C ALA A 109 7.59 2.26 -6.77
N LYS A 110 7.92 1.94 -5.51
CA LYS A 110 9.05 2.51 -4.78
C LYS A 110 9.65 1.44 -3.86
N HIS A 111 10.98 1.36 -3.79
CA HIS A 111 11.72 0.58 -2.81
C HIS A 111 13.10 1.22 -2.58
N LEU A 112 13.68 1.06 -1.39
CA LEU A 112 15.01 1.60 -1.07
C LEU A 112 16.15 0.90 -1.81
N TRP A 113 16.03 -0.41 -2.05
CA TRP A 113 17.13 -1.26 -2.54
C TRP A 113 16.91 -1.87 -3.91
N LEU A 114 15.68 -1.79 -4.45
CA LEU A 114 15.28 -2.52 -5.65
C LEU A 114 14.76 -1.52 -6.67
N SER A 115 15.07 -1.76 -7.94
CA SER A 115 14.42 -1.05 -9.03
C SER A 115 12.93 -1.43 -9.11
N PRO A 116 12.07 -0.50 -9.55
CA PRO A 116 10.65 -0.80 -9.73
C PRO A 116 10.44 -2.05 -10.58
N CYS A 117 9.60 -2.96 -10.10
CA CYS A 117 9.32 -4.23 -10.76
C CYS A 117 7.86 -4.64 -10.55
N THR A 118 7.48 -5.75 -11.17
CA THR A 118 6.09 -6.24 -11.15
C THR A 118 6.08 -7.70 -10.76
N PHE A 119 5.22 -8.04 -9.81
CA PHE A 119 4.91 -9.42 -9.47
C PHE A 119 3.54 -9.75 -10.06
N ASN A 120 3.49 -10.78 -10.91
CA ASN A 120 2.24 -11.27 -11.45
C ASN A 120 1.66 -12.32 -10.52
N LEU A 121 0.41 -12.13 -10.13
CA LEU A 121 -0.33 -12.95 -9.19
C LEU A 121 -1.67 -13.34 -9.81
N LYS A 122 -2.28 -14.39 -9.28
CA LYS A 122 -3.64 -14.79 -9.59
C LYS A 122 -4.54 -14.66 -8.38
N LEU A 123 -5.63 -13.92 -8.50
CA LEU A 123 -6.67 -13.83 -7.49
C LEU A 123 -7.63 -15.01 -7.63
N LYS A 124 -7.82 -15.78 -6.56
CA LYS A 124 -8.90 -16.76 -6.43
C LYS A 124 -10.04 -16.12 -5.64
N PRO A 125 -11.08 -15.58 -6.31
CA PRO A 125 -12.14 -14.85 -5.64
C PRO A 125 -12.92 -15.73 -4.67
N GLU A 126 -13.04 -17.04 -4.95
CA GLU A 126 -13.75 -17.97 -4.05
C GLU A 126 -13.14 -18.04 -2.64
N TYR A 127 -11.85 -17.73 -2.52
CA TYR A 127 -11.09 -17.86 -1.27
C TYR A 127 -10.52 -16.52 -0.78
N SER A 128 -10.80 -15.40 -1.46
CA SER A 128 -10.16 -14.11 -1.20
C SER A 128 -8.62 -14.22 -1.10
N LYS A 129 -8.02 -15.04 -1.95
CA LYS A 129 -6.61 -15.43 -1.86
C LYS A 129 -5.86 -15.09 -3.15
N PHE A 130 -4.68 -14.50 -3.01
CA PHE A 130 -3.71 -14.40 -4.09
C PHE A 130 -2.82 -15.65 -4.11
N THR A 131 -2.54 -16.16 -5.30
CA THR A 131 -1.57 -17.24 -5.52
C THR A 131 -0.55 -16.79 -6.54
N ASP A 132 0.63 -17.41 -6.49
CA ASP A 132 1.60 -17.30 -7.58
C ASP A 132 0.94 -17.79 -8.88
N GLN A 133 1.37 -17.20 -10.00
CA GLN A 133 0.88 -17.54 -11.33
C GLN A 133 1.42 -18.90 -11.80
#